data_AF-E3M1M3-F1
#
_entry.id   AF-E3M1M3-F1
#
_cell.length_a   1.000
_cell.length_b   1.000
_cell.length_c   1.000
_cell.angle_alpha   90.00
_cell.angle_beta   90.00
_cell.angle_gamma   90.00
#
_symmetry.space_group_name_H-M   'P 1'
#
loop_
_entity.id
_entity.type
_entity.pdbx_description
1 polymer ?
#
loop_
_entity_poly.entity_id
_entity_poly.type
_entity_poly.pdbx_seq_one_letter_code
_entity_poly.pdbx_strand_id
1 'polypeptide(L)'
;MQQHPETRKEWLRRRNQPDLRIVQRDFRGFRQPPVRRASIEIGEDAQRVQQLEAIRRQQMVECQLCCEFFPPDNFRELTNCRHSFCKNCTRRHITYCIVENRIEVPCPGCAEEIHPEDIKQYTKVRSPNLYAKYEEFSVRAALVRVPEARWCPAPDCGFAVIVPNGERCPKIKCQRERCGVEFCYKCKKEWHKGRPCGEKPKPSEDFYACRPCPRCSTLIMKEDDGSCNHMHCTMCRAEFCWLCLKEITDLHYMSPTGCTFWGKKPWSGRKRLMWQLGSLIGTPAVVVATAVVSVPLIIGLVPYSIGKKVYKKMKNESKAKRVISTAAAVTGSAIVSPALAGVAVGKVAEGNSI
;
A
#
# COMPACT_ATOMS: atom_id res chain seq x y z
N MET A 1 -41.49 -45.22 12.24
CA MET A 1 -40.92 -45.38 10.88
C MET A 1 -39.82 -44.35 10.71
N GLN A 2 -38.56 -44.79 10.72
CA GLN A 2 -37.38 -43.96 10.54
C GLN A 2 -37.34 -43.43 9.09
N GLN A 3 -37.21 -42.11 8.90
CA GLN A 3 -36.93 -41.52 7.60
C GLN A 3 -35.41 -41.39 7.42
N HIS A 4 -34.86 -42.10 6.44
CA HIS A 4 -33.48 -41.94 6.01
C HIS A 4 -33.32 -40.63 5.21
N PRO A 5 -32.18 -39.91 5.34
CA PRO A 5 -31.91 -38.72 4.55
C PRO A 5 -31.56 -39.08 3.09
N GLU A 6 -32.28 -38.51 2.14
CA GLU A 6 -32.01 -38.64 0.70
C GLU A 6 -30.60 -38.12 0.36
N THR A 7 -29.88 -38.85 -0.50
CA THR A 7 -28.52 -38.45 -0.89
C THR A 7 -28.53 -37.41 -2.01
N ARG A 8 -27.54 -36.50 -2.02
CA ARG A 8 -27.37 -35.43 -3.03
C ARG A 8 -27.40 -35.93 -4.49
N LYS A 9 -27.07 -37.20 -4.73
CA LYS A 9 -27.14 -37.85 -6.05
C LYS A 9 -28.56 -38.21 -6.50
N GLU A 10 -29.48 -38.46 -5.58
CA GLU A 10 -30.90 -38.74 -5.90
C GLU A 10 -31.65 -37.46 -6.26
N TRP A 11 -31.36 -36.37 -5.55
CA TRP A 11 -31.92 -35.05 -5.84
C TRP A 11 -31.54 -34.55 -7.25
N LEU A 12 -30.27 -34.71 -7.65
CA LEU A 12 -29.80 -34.31 -8.99
C LEU A 12 -30.40 -35.16 -10.12
N ARG A 13 -30.76 -36.42 -9.86
CA ARG A 13 -31.36 -37.32 -10.85
C ARG A 13 -32.81 -36.94 -11.17
N ARG A 14 -33.58 -36.45 -10.19
CA ARG A 14 -34.97 -35.99 -10.40
C ARG A 14 -35.08 -34.68 -11.18
N ARG A 15 -34.11 -33.76 -11.04
CA ARG A 15 -34.19 -32.43 -11.67
C ARG A 15 -33.93 -32.45 -13.18
N ASN A 16 -33.24 -33.47 -13.69
CA ASN A 16 -32.78 -33.56 -15.08
C ASN A 16 -33.60 -34.48 -15.98
N GLN A 17 -34.85 -34.81 -15.62
CA GLN A 17 -35.76 -35.48 -16.55
C GLN A 17 -36.55 -34.44 -17.36
N PRO A 18 -36.32 -34.32 -18.68
CA PRO A 18 -37.23 -33.58 -19.55
C PRO A 18 -38.51 -34.40 -19.71
N ASP A 19 -39.64 -33.82 -19.28
CA ASP A 19 -40.98 -34.41 -19.40
C ASP A 19 -41.44 -34.32 -20.88
N LEU A 20 -40.83 -35.15 -21.74
CA LEU A 20 -41.21 -35.29 -23.14
C LEU A 20 -42.40 -36.26 -23.24
N ARG A 21 -43.60 -35.75 -22.96
CA ARG A 21 -44.83 -36.41 -23.44
C ARG A 21 -44.95 -36.17 -24.94
N ILE A 22 -44.49 -37.13 -25.73
CA ILE A 22 -44.80 -37.21 -27.15
C ILE A 22 -46.30 -37.57 -27.26
N VAL A 23 -47.13 -36.56 -27.50
CA VAL A 23 -48.52 -36.77 -27.90
C VAL A 23 -48.52 -37.00 -29.41
N GLN A 24 -48.57 -38.26 -29.84
CA GLN A 24 -48.92 -38.58 -31.23
C GLN A 24 -50.38 -38.20 -31.45
N ARG A 25 -50.62 -37.16 -32.25
CA ARG A 25 -51.94 -36.81 -32.74
C ARG A 25 -52.03 -37.21 -34.21
N ASP A 26 -53.00 -38.08 -34.50
CA ASP A 26 -53.36 -38.53 -35.84
C ASP A 26 -53.60 -37.36 -36.80
N PHE A 27 -52.88 -37.36 -37.92
CA PHE A 27 -53.08 -36.42 -39.02
C PHE A 27 -54.39 -36.73 -39.74
N ARG A 28 -55.49 -36.12 -39.30
CA ARG A 28 -56.70 -35.95 -40.12
C ARG A 28 -56.69 -34.53 -40.68
N GLY A 29 -56.72 -34.43 -42.00
CA GLY A 29 -56.50 -33.20 -42.76
C GLY A 29 -57.37 -32.02 -42.30
N PHE A 30 -56.71 -30.98 -41.78
CA PHE A 30 -57.30 -29.67 -41.62
C PHE A 30 -57.04 -28.87 -42.91
N ARG A 31 -58.11 -28.48 -43.61
CA ARG A 31 -58.03 -27.41 -44.60
C ARG A 31 -57.57 -26.16 -43.88
N GLN A 32 -56.52 -25.50 -44.38
CA GLN A 32 -56.05 -24.25 -43.79
C GLN A 32 -57.16 -23.19 -43.92
N PRO A 33 -57.65 -22.58 -42.83
CA PRO A 33 -58.42 -21.36 -42.94
C PRO A 33 -57.50 -20.25 -43.47
N PRO A 34 -58.01 -19.25 -44.20
CA PRO A 34 -57.18 -18.18 -44.74
C PRO A 34 -56.45 -17.51 -43.58
N VAL A 35 -55.12 -17.44 -43.69
CA VAL A 35 -54.25 -16.76 -42.73
C VAL A 35 -54.63 -15.28 -42.76
N ARG A 36 -55.52 -14.85 -41.86
CA ARG A 36 -55.56 -13.44 -41.47
C ARG A 36 -54.23 -13.17 -40.79
N ARG A 37 -53.29 -12.59 -41.52
CA ARG A 37 -52.12 -11.93 -40.95
C ARG A 37 -52.66 -10.78 -40.10
N ALA A 38 -53.01 -11.07 -38.86
CA ALA A 38 -53.03 -10.04 -37.84
C ALA A 38 -51.55 -9.71 -37.61
N SER A 39 -51.06 -8.72 -38.34
CA SER A 39 -49.86 -8.00 -37.96
C SER A 39 -50.19 -7.45 -36.57
N ILE A 40 -49.63 -8.04 -35.51
CA ILE A 40 -49.58 -7.33 -34.23
C ILE A 40 -48.59 -6.20 -34.50
N GLU A 41 -49.11 -5.05 -34.91
CA GLU A 41 -48.33 -3.83 -34.99
C GLU A 41 -47.79 -3.59 -33.58
N ILE A 42 -46.48 -3.70 -33.44
CA ILE A 42 -45.79 -3.34 -32.20
C ILE A 42 -46.13 -1.87 -32.02
N GLY A 43 -47.02 -1.57 -31.06
CA GLY A 43 -47.47 -0.21 -30.81
C GLY A 43 -46.28 0.73 -30.61
N GLU A 44 -46.45 2.01 -30.95
CA GLU A 44 -45.37 3.01 -30.93
C GLU A 44 -44.60 3.04 -29.59
N ASP A 45 -45.27 2.70 -28.48
CA ASP A 45 -44.66 2.57 -27.15
C ASP A 45 -43.65 1.42 -27.05
N ALA A 46 -43.94 0.27 -27.65
CA ALA A 46 -43.03 -0.87 -27.64
C ALA A 46 -41.83 -0.66 -28.59
N GLN A 47 -42.02 0.09 -29.68
CA GLN A 47 -40.91 0.53 -30.54
C GLN A 47 -40.01 1.55 -29.81
N ARG A 48 -40.58 2.52 -29.08
CA ARG A 48 -39.81 3.46 -28.25
C ARG A 48 -38.99 2.75 -27.18
N VAL A 49 -39.55 1.75 -26.49
CA VAL A 49 -38.81 0.98 -25.48
C VAL A 49 -37.61 0.25 -26.11
N GLN A 50 -37.79 -0.41 -27.26
CA GLN A 50 -36.69 -1.07 -27.97
C GLN A 50 -35.60 -0.08 -28.41
N GLN A 51 -35.98 1.12 -28.85
CA GLN A 51 -35.05 2.14 -29.29
C GLN A 51 -34.24 2.72 -28.12
N LEU A 52 -34.89 2.95 -26.96
CA LEU A 52 -34.23 3.36 -25.72
C LEU A 52 -33.29 2.28 -25.18
N GLU A 53 -33.67 1.01 -25.26
CA GLU A 53 -32.80 -0.11 -24.88
C GLU A 53 -31.59 -0.25 -25.80
N ALA A 54 -31.75 -0.01 -27.11
CA ALA A 54 -30.65 -0.01 -28.08
C ALA A 54 -29.65 1.12 -27.79
N ILE A 55 -30.12 2.34 -27.50
CA ILE A 55 -29.28 3.47 -27.09
C ILE A 55 -28.56 3.15 -25.77
N ARG A 56 -29.27 2.56 -24.80
CA ARG A 56 -28.70 2.16 -23.51
C ARG A 56 -27.60 1.10 -23.64
N ARG A 57 -27.74 0.17 -24.60
CA ARG A 57 -26.71 -0.83 -24.92
C ARG A 57 -25.48 -0.22 -25.59
N GLN A 58 -25.63 0.87 -26.35
CA GLN A 58 -24.51 1.58 -26.99
C GLN A 58 -23.66 2.41 -26.02
N GLN A 59 -24.16 2.71 -24.81
CA GLN A 59 -23.47 3.54 -23.81
C GLN A 59 -22.93 2.74 -22.61
N MET A 60 -22.81 1.41 -22.72
CA MET A 60 -22.28 0.60 -21.63
C MET A 60 -20.77 0.82 -21.48
N VAL A 61 -20.32 1.06 -20.25
CA VAL A 61 -18.93 1.29 -19.89
C VAL A 61 -18.43 0.08 -19.10
N GLU A 62 -17.22 -0.37 -19.41
CA GLU A 62 -16.57 -1.47 -18.70
C GLU A 62 -15.93 -0.98 -17.38
N CYS A 63 -16.19 -1.70 -16.30
CA CYS A 63 -15.56 -1.46 -15.01
C CYS A 63 -14.17 -2.09 -14.93
N GLN A 64 -13.13 -1.29 -14.66
CA GLN A 64 -11.73 -1.76 -14.57
C GLN A 64 -11.41 -2.66 -13.35
N LEU A 65 -12.36 -2.87 -12.44
CA LEU A 65 -12.17 -3.71 -11.24
C LEU A 65 -12.85 -5.08 -11.34
N CYS A 66 -13.99 -5.18 -12.01
CA CYS A 66 -14.72 -6.45 -12.17
C CYS A 66 -14.87 -6.89 -13.62
N CYS A 67 -14.41 -6.10 -14.58
CA CYS A 67 -14.48 -6.37 -16.02
C CYS A 67 -15.90 -6.65 -16.51
N GLU A 68 -16.91 -6.06 -15.85
CA GLU A 68 -18.32 -6.14 -16.24
C GLU A 68 -18.77 -4.79 -16.83
N PHE A 69 -19.73 -4.86 -17.76
CA PHE A 69 -20.29 -3.70 -18.44
C PHE A 69 -21.53 -3.16 -17.71
N PHE A 70 -21.54 -1.86 -17.44
CA PHE A 70 -22.66 -1.19 -16.77
C PHE A 70 -23.04 0.12 -17.47
N PRO A 71 -24.26 0.63 -17.29
CA PRO A 71 -24.61 1.98 -17.75
C PRO A 71 -23.77 3.05 -17.02
N PRO A 72 -23.54 4.23 -17.61
CA PRO A 72 -22.74 5.31 -17.02
C PRO A 72 -23.24 5.75 -15.63
N ASP A 73 -24.56 5.68 -15.39
CA ASP A 73 -25.17 5.98 -14.10
C ASP A 73 -24.70 5.07 -12.95
N ASN A 74 -24.11 3.92 -13.27
CA ASN A 74 -23.53 3.01 -12.28
C ASN A 74 -22.09 3.38 -11.88
N PHE A 75 -21.54 4.45 -12.46
CA PHE A 75 -20.24 5.01 -12.13
C PHE A 75 -20.40 6.35 -11.44
N ARG A 76 -19.40 6.73 -10.64
CA ARG A 76 -19.30 8.05 -10.03
C ARG A 76 -17.83 8.36 -9.87
N GLU A 77 -17.44 9.57 -10.28
CA GLU A 77 -16.07 10.05 -10.11
C GLU A 77 -15.76 10.27 -8.64
N LEU A 78 -14.58 9.83 -8.22
CA LEU A 78 -14.04 10.15 -6.91
C LEU A 78 -13.58 11.61 -6.88
N THR A 79 -13.90 12.32 -5.80
CA THR A 79 -13.69 13.77 -5.68
C THR A 79 -12.22 14.17 -5.82
N ASN A 80 -11.31 13.41 -5.18
CA ASN A 80 -9.89 13.76 -5.12
C ASN A 80 -9.12 13.42 -6.40
N CYS A 81 -9.45 12.32 -7.09
CA CYS A 81 -8.62 11.78 -8.18
C CYS A 81 -9.36 11.51 -9.49
N ARG A 82 -10.67 11.80 -9.57
CA ARG A 82 -11.53 11.63 -10.76
C ARG A 82 -11.66 10.22 -11.34
N HIS A 83 -10.93 9.25 -10.80
CA HIS A 83 -11.14 7.83 -11.14
C HIS A 83 -12.58 7.42 -10.85
N SER A 84 -13.14 6.57 -11.70
CA SER A 84 -14.48 6.03 -11.54
C SER A 84 -14.47 4.52 -11.75
N PHE A 85 -15.24 3.83 -10.91
CA PHE A 85 -15.48 2.40 -10.97
C PHE A 85 -16.95 2.15 -10.72
N CYS A 86 -17.43 0.94 -11.03
CA CYS A 86 -18.82 0.63 -10.76
C CYS A 86 -19.12 0.77 -9.26
N LYS A 87 -20.32 1.28 -8.90
CA LYS A 87 -20.72 1.56 -7.52
C LYS A 87 -20.54 0.36 -6.59
N ASN A 88 -20.69 -0.86 -7.10
CA ASN A 88 -20.50 -2.09 -6.33
C ASN A 88 -19.05 -2.35 -5.96
N CYS A 89 -18.11 -2.21 -6.90
CA CYS A 89 -16.67 -2.38 -6.65
C CYS A 89 -16.15 -1.31 -5.68
N THR A 90 -16.48 -0.04 -5.92
CA THR A 90 -16.08 1.05 -5.02
C THR A 90 -16.60 0.82 -3.61
N ARG A 91 -17.87 0.45 -3.46
CA ARG A 91 -18.46 0.14 -2.15
C ARG A 91 -17.75 -1.03 -1.48
N ARG A 92 -17.53 -2.13 -2.19
CA ARG A 92 -16.87 -3.33 -1.63
C ARG A 92 -15.45 -3.01 -1.16
N HIS A 93 -14.70 -2.25 -1.94
CA HIS A 93 -13.37 -1.76 -1.57
C HIS A 93 -13.39 -0.91 -0.30
N ILE A 94 -14.27 0.10 -0.25
CA ILE A 94 -14.45 0.95 0.93
C ILE A 94 -14.83 0.11 2.16
N THR A 95 -15.80 -0.80 2.02
CA THR A 95 -16.21 -1.70 3.10
C THR A 95 -15.05 -2.56 3.59
N TYR A 96 -14.28 -3.16 2.68
CA TYR A 96 -13.11 -3.95 3.05
C TYR A 96 -12.10 -3.12 3.84
N CYS A 97 -11.75 -1.92 3.36
CA CYS A 97 -10.83 -1.03 4.07
C CYS A 97 -11.33 -0.66 5.48
N ILE A 98 -12.60 -0.30 5.64
CA ILE A 98 -13.17 0.06 6.95
C ILE A 98 -13.23 -1.16 7.89
N VAL A 99 -13.52 -2.35 7.37
CA VAL A 99 -13.54 -3.59 8.16
C VAL A 99 -12.14 -3.90 8.68
N GLU A 100 -11.12 -3.78 7.82
CA GLU A 100 -9.69 -3.93 8.16
C GLU A 100 -9.10 -2.75 8.96
N ASN A 101 -9.95 -1.82 9.43
CA ASN A 101 -9.54 -0.62 10.17
C ASN A 101 -8.53 0.28 9.42
N ARG A 102 -8.56 0.25 8.08
CA ARG A 102 -7.84 1.18 7.20
C ARG A 102 -8.73 2.37 6.90
N ILE A 103 -8.55 3.43 7.69
CA ILE A 103 -9.40 4.62 7.65
C ILE A 103 -9.05 5.53 6.47
N GLU A 104 -7.78 5.59 6.10
CA GLU A 104 -7.31 6.32 4.92
C GLU A 104 -7.50 5.41 3.72
N VAL A 105 -8.72 5.39 3.20
CA VAL A 105 -9.14 4.47 2.14
C VAL A 105 -8.46 4.90 0.83
N PRO A 106 -7.51 4.14 0.27
CA PRO A 106 -6.86 4.54 -0.98
C PRO A 106 -7.82 4.35 -2.17
N CYS A 107 -7.63 5.11 -3.23
CA CYS A 107 -8.27 4.85 -4.51
C CYS A 107 -7.78 3.52 -5.11
N PRO A 108 -8.64 2.68 -5.68
CA PRO A 108 -8.20 1.45 -6.37
C PRO A 108 -7.29 1.69 -7.59
N GLY A 109 -7.34 2.88 -8.19
CA GLY A 109 -6.60 3.21 -9.42
C GLY A 109 -5.35 4.08 -9.23
N CYS A 110 -5.11 4.62 -8.02
CA CYS A 110 -3.96 5.50 -7.77
C CYS A 110 -3.62 5.58 -6.27
N ALA A 111 -2.56 6.31 -5.91
CA ALA A 111 -2.14 6.48 -4.53
C ALA A 111 -2.98 7.49 -3.71
N GLU A 112 -3.91 8.21 -4.34
CA GLU A 112 -4.72 9.24 -3.68
C GLU A 112 -5.79 8.63 -2.75
N GLU A 113 -6.08 9.29 -1.62
CA GLU A 113 -7.13 8.85 -0.69
C GLU A 113 -8.54 9.21 -1.21
N ILE A 114 -9.53 8.37 -0.90
CA ILE A 114 -10.94 8.63 -1.18
C ILE A 114 -11.47 9.68 -0.20
N HIS A 115 -12.12 10.71 -0.72
CA HIS A 115 -12.69 11.80 0.09
C HIS A 115 -13.76 11.28 1.08
N PRO A 116 -13.81 11.78 2.34
CA PRO A 116 -14.78 11.32 3.35
C PRO A 116 -16.25 11.45 2.93
N GLU A 117 -16.60 12.47 2.13
CA GLU A 117 -17.96 12.63 1.60
C GLU A 117 -18.30 11.52 0.58
N ASP A 118 -17.33 11.05 -0.21
CA ASP A 118 -17.54 9.91 -1.10
C ASP A 118 -17.76 8.62 -0.29
N ILE A 119 -16.95 8.40 0.74
CA ILE A 119 -17.11 7.28 1.67
C ILE A 119 -18.51 7.31 2.29
N LYS A 120 -18.97 8.47 2.77
CA LYS A 120 -20.31 8.66 3.31
C LYS A 120 -21.40 8.32 2.31
N GLN A 121 -21.29 8.76 1.06
CA GLN A 121 -22.30 8.46 0.04
C GLN A 121 -22.38 6.96 -0.29
N TYR A 122 -21.24 6.27 -0.33
CA TYR A 122 -21.21 4.82 -0.59
C TYR A 122 -21.65 3.96 0.60
N THR A 123 -21.57 4.48 1.83
CA THR A 123 -21.80 3.68 3.05
C THR A 123 -23.08 4.06 3.79
N LYS A 124 -23.37 5.36 3.99
CA LYS A 124 -24.43 5.85 4.88
C LYS A 124 -25.83 5.39 4.47
N VAL A 125 -26.11 5.28 3.17
CA VAL A 125 -27.43 4.90 2.64
C VAL A 125 -27.74 3.41 2.88
N ARG A 126 -26.75 2.52 2.74
CA ARG A 126 -26.96 1.07 2.80
C ARG A 126 -26.48 0.42 4.10
N SER A 127 -25.56 1.06 4.82
CA SER A 127 -24.88 0.48 5.98
C SER A 127 -24.47 1.59 6.95
N PRO A 128 -25.43 2.20 7.68
CA PRO A 128 -25.14 3.32 8.58
C PRO A 128 -24.09 2.98 9.65
N ASN A 129 -24.09 1.73 10.15
CA ASN A 129 -23.10 1.24 11.12
C ASN A 129 -21.67 1.26 10.57
N LEU A 130 -21.49 1.01 9.28
CA LEU A 130 -20.16 1.02 8.64
C LEU A 130 -19.61 2.45 8.57
N TYR A 131 -20.46 3.42 8.28
CA TYR A 131 -20.08 4.83 8.30
C TYR A 131 -19.77 5.32 9.72
N ALA A 132 -20.60 4.96 10.70
CA ALA A 132 -20.35 5.27 12.11
C ALA A 132 -19.00 4.69 12.59
N LYS A 133 -18.67 3.46 12.18
CA LYS A 133 -17.35 2.86 12.41
C LYS A 133 -16.26 3.71 11.76
N TYR A 134 -16.38 4.05 10.47
CA TYR A 134 -15.40 4.90 9.79
C TYR A 134 -15.17 6.23 10.53
N GLU A 135 -16.24 6.89 10.97
CA GLU A 135 -16.17 8.17 11.69
C GLU A 135 -15.46 8.03 13.06
N GLU A 136 -15.86 7.04 13.87
CA GLU A 136 -15.21 6.76 15.17
C GLU A 136 -13.71 6.53 15.00
N PHE A 137 -13.34 5.68 14.04
CA PHE A 137 -11.96 5.33 13.78
C PHE A 137 -11.18 6.52 13.19
N SER A 138 -11.80 7.36 12.36
CA SER A 138 -11.22 8.62 11.84
C SER A 138 -10.88 9.60 12.96
N VAL A 139 -11.81 9.83 13.87
CA VAL A 139 -11.56 10.66 15.06
C VAL A 139 -10.44 10.06 15.91
N ARG A 140 -10.40 8.73 16.03
CA ARG A 140 -9.33 8.02 16.73
C ARG A 140 -7.96 8.26 16.10
N ALA A 141 -7.83 8.06 14.81
CA ALA A 141 -6.57 8.28 14.10
C ALA A 141 -6.10 9.74 14.17
N ALA A 142 -7.02 10.70 14.09
CA ALA A 142 -6.72 12.12 14.19
C ALA A 142 -6.21 12.50 15.59
N LEU A 143 -6.93 12.13 16.65
CA LEU A 143 -6.58 12.52 18.02
C LEU A 143 -5.31 11.82 18.52
N VAL A 144 -4.98 10.61 18.05
CA VAL A 144 -3.69 9.98 18.45
C VAL A 144 -2.47 10.80 17.99
N ARG A 145 -2.62 11.61 16.93
CA ARG A 145 -1.54 12.51 16.47
C ARG A 145 -1.40 13.76 17.33
N VAL A 146 -2.41 14.09 18.14
CA VAL A 146 -2.37 15.23 19.07
C VAL A 146 -1.60 14.82 20.33
N PRO A 147 -0.44 15.43 20.63
CA PRO A 147 0.41 15.00 21.74
C PRO A 147 -0.28 15.00 23.11
N GLU A 148 -1.20 15.94 23.29
CA GLU A 148 -1.97 16.18 24.53
C GLU A 148 -3.21 15.29 24.67
N ALA A 149 -3.64 14.62 23.60
CA ALA A 149 -4.83 13.79 23.62
C ALA A 149 -4.52 12.40 24.17
N ARG A 150 -5.39 11.90 25.04
CA ARG A 150 -5.31 10.55 25.59
C ARG A 150 -6.65 9.85 25.54
N TRP A 151 -6.65 8.64 24.97
CA TRP A 151 -7.80 7.75 24.94
C TRP A 151 -7.98 7.06 26.29
N CYS A 152 -9.22 6.96 26.74
CA CYS A 152 -9.57 6.17 27.91
C CYS A 152 -9.26 4.68 27.63
N PRO A 153 -8.54 3.97 28.52
CA PRO A 153 -8.19 2.57 28.33
C PRO A 153 -9.34 1.60 28.63
N ALA A 154 -10.47 2.08 29.14
CA ALA A 154 -11.62 1.23 29.45
C ALA A 154 -12.20 0.60 28.17
N PRO A 155 -12.48 -0.72 28.19
CA PRO A 155 -13.14 -1.40 27.07
C PRO A 155 -14.42 -0.68 26.65
N ASP A 156 -14.65 -0.56 25.35
CA ASP A 156 -15.85 0.04 24.74
C ASP A 156 -16.17 1.50 25.17
N CYS A 157 -15.24 2.18 25.84
CA CYS A 157 -15.40 3.59 26.14
C CYS A 157 -15.19 4.41 24.86
N GLY A 158 -13.97 4.45 24.30
CA GLY A 158 -13.72 5.30 23.14
C GLY A 158 -13.94 6.81 23.43
N PHE A 159 -13.75 7.24 24.68
CA PHE A 159 -13.70 8.65 25.05
C PHE A 159 -12.24 9.12 25.09
N ALA A 160 -11.98 10.33 24.61
CA ALA A 160 -10.64 10.95 24.63
C ALA A 160 -10.65 12.23 25.48
N VAL A 161 -9.58 12.45 26.21
CA VAL A 161 -9.36 13.65 27.03
C VAL A 161 -8.14 14.39 26.50
N ILE A 162 -8.27 15.70 26.26
CA ILE A 162 -7.14 16.57 25.91
C ILE A 162 -6.61 17.16 27.21
N VAL A 163 -5.34 16.90 27.53
CA VAL A 163 -4.69 17.34 28.76
C VAL A 163 -3.52 18.26 28.40
N PRO A 164 -3.73 19.58 28.37
CA PRO A 164 -2.66 20.53 28.10
C PRO A 164 -1.60 20.46 29.20
N ASN A 165 -0.33 20.59 28.81
CA ASN A 165 0.82 20.52 29.74
C ASN A 165 0.93 19.20 30.55
N GLY A 166 0.44 18.08 30.00
CA GLY A 166 0.39 16.77 30.66
C GLY A 166 1.74 16.06 30.91
N GLU A 167 2.88 16.71 30.72
CA GLU A 167 4.20 16.05 30.76
C GLU A 167 4.59 15.47 32.13
N ARG A 168 4.02 15.98 33.23
CA ARG A 168 4.36 15.61 34.62
C ARG A 168 3.72 14.30 35.12
N CYS A 169 3.34 13.39 34.23
CA CYS A 169 2.63 12.15 34.57
C CYS A 169 1.37 12.35 35.45
N PRO A 170 0.48 13.30 35.11
CA PRO A 170 -0.72 13.55 35.90
C PRO A 170 -1.69 12.36 35.81
N LYS A 171 -2.51 12.24 36.87
CA LYS A 171 -3.67 11.37 36.92
C LYS A 171 -4.79 11.96 36.04
N ILE A 172 -5.30 11.18 35.10
CA ILE A 172 -6.45 11.56 34.25
C ILE A 172 -7.68 10.81 34.73
N LYS A 173 -8.82 11.49 34.79
CA LYS A 173 -10.13 10.87 35.00
C LYS A 173 -10.94 10.96 33.71
N CYS A 174 -11.50 9.84 33.25
CA CYS A 174 -12.41 9.82 32.12
C CYS A 174 -13.66 10.66 32.44
N GLN A 175 -13.99 11.61 31.57
CA GLN A 175 -15.13 12.53 31.77
C GLN A 175 -16.46 11.96 31.28
N ARG A 176 -16.50 10.72 30.76
CA ARG A 176 -17.74 10.04 30.41
C ARG A 176 -18.48 9.60 31.68
N GLU A 177 -19.75 10.00 31.79
CA GLU A 177 -20.62 9.76 32.96
C GLU A 177 -20.62 8.30 33.45
N ARG A 178 -20.63 7.32 32.53
CA ARG A 178 -20.69 5.88 32.87
C ARG A 178 -19.34 5.17 32.98
N CYS A 179 -18.23 5.88 32.75
CA CYS A 179 -16.90 5.26 32.75
C CYS A 179 -16.12 5.61 34.01
N GLY A 180 -15.83 6.90 34.25
CA GLY A 180 -15.11 7.39 35.43
C GLY A 180 -13.70 6.82 35.66
N VAL A 181 -13.19 5.96 34.78
CA VAL A 181 -11.89 5.27 34.93
C VAL A 181 -10.76 6.28 35.03
N GLU A 182 -9.84 6.01 35.96
CA GLU A 182 -8.67 6.82 36.22
C GLU A 182 -7.43 6.15 35.64
N PHE A 183 -6.65 6.89 34.85
CA PHE A 183 -5.53 6.35 34.10
C PHE A 183 -4.36 7.33 34.01
N CYS A 184 -3.19 6.80 33.68
CA CYS A 184 -1.95 7.56 33.65
C CYS A 184 -1.71 8.20 32.28
N TYR A 185 -1.39 9.50 32.25
CA TYR A 185 -1.08 10.22 31.01
C TYR A 185 0.11 9.61 30.24
N LYS A 186 1.13 9.09 30.94
CA LYS A 186 2.37 8.63 30.31
C LYS A 186 2.28 7.18 29.83
N CYS A 187 1.84 6.24 30.68
CA CYS A 187 1.81 4.82 30.34
C CYS A 187 0.48 4.35 29.72
N LYS A 188 -0.57 5.17 29.76
CA LYS A 188 -1.91 4.88 29.21
C LYS A 188 -2.62 3.68 29.86
N LYS A 189 -2.10 3.18 30.98
CA LYS A 189 -2.72 2.12 31.80
C LYS A 189 -3.50 2.73 32.96
N GLU A 190 -4.23 1.89 33.68
CA GLU A 190 -4.90 2.25 34.94
C GLU A 190 -3.95 2.99 35.90
N TRP A 191 -4.52 3.94 36.65
CA TRP A 191 -3.76 4.80 37.52
C TRP A 191 -3.00 4.00 38.59
N HIS A 192 -1.68 4.16 38.60
CA HIS A 192 -0.79 3.49 39.53
C HIS A 192 -0.16 4.51 40.49
N LYS A 193 -0.68 4.58 41.72
CA LYS A 193 -0.17 5.50 42.75
C LYS A 193 1.31 5.19 43.06
N GLY A 194 2.22 6.13 42.76
CA GLY A 194 3.64 6.07 43.16
C GLY A 194 4.52 5.03 42.45
N ARG A 195 3.97 4.13 41.61
CA ARG A 195 4.78 3.19 40.82
C ARG A 195 5.32 3.83 39.54
N PRO A 196 6.54 3.51 39.10
CA PRO A 196 7.06 4.00 37.82
C PRO A 196 6.29 3.37 36.64
N CYS A 197 6.12 4.13 35.55
CA CYS A 197 5.38 3.76 34.34
C CYS A 197 5.94 2.57 33.51
N GLY A 198 6.85 1.77 34.06
CA GLY A 198 7.80 0.94 33.29
C GLY A 198 7.70 -0.57 33.49
N GLU A 199 6.79 -1.09 34.32
CA GLU A 199 6.61 -2.54 34.40
C GLU A 199 6.01 -3.06 33.08
N LYS A 200 6.92 -3.56 32.23
CA LYS A 200 6.59 -4.35 31.07
C LYS A 200 5.93 -5.63 31.59
N PRO A 201 4.69 -5.96 31.20
CA PRO A 201 4.16 -7.27 31.52
C PRO A 201 5.14 -8.32 30.98
N LYS A 202 5.52 -9.29 31.83
CA LYS A 202 6.23 -10.48 31.35
C LYS A 202 5.34 -11.11 30.27
N PRO A 203 5.79 -11.25 29.02
CA PRO A 203 4.97 -11.89 28.01
C PRO A 203 4.72 -13.33 28.45
N SER A 204 3.44 -13.71 28.59
CA SER A 204 3.06 -15.11 28.64
C SER A 204 3.37 -15.75 27.29
N GLU A 205 3.64 -17.06 27.28
CA GLU A 205 4.14 -17.77 26.09
C GLU A 205 3.17 -17.78 24.89
N ASP A 206 1.93 -17.29 25.05
CA ASP A 206 0.94 -17.19 23.97
C ASP A 206 0.91 -15.81 23.26
N PHE A 207 1.68 -14.82 23.73
CA PHE A 207 1.68 -13.44 23.20
C PHE A 207 2.59 -13.22 21.98
N TYR A 208 3.24 -14.25 21.42
CA TYR A 208 4.28 -14.05 20.40
C TYR A 208 3.79 -13.55 19.04
N ALA A 209 2.50 -13.66 18.73
CA ALA A 209 1.94 -13.24 17.43
C ALA A 209 1.59 -11.73 17.36
N CYS A 210 1.22 -11.11 18.48
CA CYS A 210 0.72 -9.73 18.51
C CYS A 210 1.65 -8.82 19.31
N ARG A 211 2.08 -7.71 18.72
CA ARG A 211 2.92 -6.70 19.39
C ARG A 211 2.23 -5.34 19.42
N PRO A 212 2.37 -4.58 20.52
CA PRO A 212 1.78 -3.25 20.61
C PRO A 212 2.56 -2.24 19.78
N CYS A 213 1.85 -1.37 19.07
CA CYS A 213 2.43 -0.18 18.45
C CYS A 213 3.08 0.72 19.54
N PRO A 214 4.32 1.22 19.34
CA PRO A 214 4.97 2.08 20.34
C PRO A 214 4.25 3.40 20.59
N ARG A 215 3.49 3.90 19.61
CA ARG A 215 2.78 5.19 19.70
C ARG A 215 1.40 5.03 20.31
N CYS A 216 0.53 4.19 19.74
CA CYS A 216 -0.87 4.07 20.18
C CYS A 216 -1.18 2.82 21.01
N SER A 217 -0.23 1.90 21.15
CA SER A 217 -0.43 0.61 21.85
C SER A 217 -1.50 -0.30 21.25
N THR A 218 -2.00 -0.01 20.04
CA THR A 218 -2.83 -0.95 19.28
C THR A 218 -2.03 -2.23 19.03
N LEU A 219 -2.65 -3.39 19.27
CA LEU A 219 -2.05 -4.68 19.02
C LEU A 219 -2.03 -4.95 17.51
N ILE A 220 -0.85 -5.26 16.99
CA ILE A 220 -0.60 -5.53 15.58
C ILE A 220 -0.07 -6.95 15.47
N MET A 221 -0.64 -7.73 14.56
CA MET A 221 -0.15 -9.07 14.20
C MET A 221 0.71 -8.97 12.94
N LYS A 222 1.77 -9.77 12.86
CA LYS A 222 2.61 -9.91 11.67
C LYS A 222 2.59 -11.36 11.22
N GLU A 223 2.55 -11.60 9.91
CA GLU A 223 2.76 -12.94 9.37
C GLU A 223 4.24 -13.36 9.52
N ASP A 224 4.48 -14.60 9.94
CA ASP A 224 5.79 -15.11 10.37
C ASP A 224 6.67 -15.69 9.25
N ASP A 225 6.45 -15.26 8.02
CA ASP A 225 7.15 -15.65 6.79
C ASP A 225 8.63 -15.16 6.71
N GLY A 226 9.08 -14.39 7.70
CA GLY A 226 10.40 -13.74 7.66
C GLY A 226 10.41 -12.42 6.90
N SER A 227 9.22 -11.86 6.63
CA SER A 227 9.00 -10.54 6.02
C SER A 227 9.64 -9.38 6.76
N CYS A 228 9.63 -8.24 6.07
CA CYS A 228 10.13 -6.93 6.49
C CYS A 228 9.80 -6.59 7.95
N ASN A 229 10.79 -6.06 8.67
CA ASN A 229 10.64 -5.61 10.06
C ASN A 229 10.17 -4.14 10.16
N HIS A 230 10.04 -3.43 9.04
CA HIS A 230 9.49 -2.08 8.96
C HIS A 230 7.97 -2.19 8.90
N MET A 231 7.32 -1.84 10.00
CA MET A 231 5.87 -1.95 10.12
C MET A 231 5.22 -0.59 10.20
N HIS A 232 4.04 -0.48 9.61
CA HIS A 232 3.19 0.70 9.68
C HIS A 232 1.96 0.38 10.53
N CYS A 233 1.72 1.18 11.56
CA CYS A 233 0.49 1.06 12.33
C CYS A 233 -0.68 1.68 11.55
N THR A 234 -1.74 0.89 11.31
CA THR A 234 -2.95 1.33 10.60
C THR A 234 -3.77 2.36 11.37
N MET A 235 -3.60 2.46 12.69
CA MET A 235 -4.37 3.37 13.55
C MET A 235 -3.74 4.74 13.74
N CYS A 236 -2.43 4.80 13.89
CA CYS A 236 -1.68 6.05 13.91
C CYS A 236 -0.47 5.78 13.05
N ARG A 237 -0.22 6.44 11.94
CA ARG A 237 0.79 6.03 10.93
C ARG A 237 2.27 6.01 11.37
N ALA A 238 2.57 5.81 12.65
CA ALA A 238 3.86 5.49 13.20
C ALA A 238 4.46 4.28 12.45
N GLU A 239 5.62 4.54 11.89
CA GLU A 239 6.51 3.54 11.35
C GLU A 239 7.36 3.03 12.50
N PHE A 240 7.39 1.71 12.71
CA PHE A 240 8.11 1.14 13.84
C PHE A 240 8.74 -0.20 13.48
N CYS A 241 9.81 -0.54 14.18
CA CYS A 241 10.50 -1.79 13.99
C CYS A 241 9.84 -2.91 14.79
N TRP A 242 9.47 -4.02 14.14
CA TRP A 242 8.86 -5.19 14.78
C TRP A 242 9.74 -5.84 15.85
N LEU A 243 11.07 -5.80 15.63
CA LEU A 243 12.04 -6.45 16.52
C LEU A 243 12.20 -5.71 17.85
N CYS A 244 12.36 -4.38 17.82
CA CYS A 244 12.61 -3.58 19.03
C CYS A 244 11.42 -2.76 19.53
N LEU A 245 10.33 -2.69 18.77
CA LEU A 245 9.13 -1.93 19.10
C LEU A 245 9.41 -0.45 19.39
N LYS A 246 10.24 0.17 18.55
CA LYS A 246 10.53 1.61 18.56
C LYS A 246 10.17 2.22 17.21
N GLU A 247 9.80 3.50 17.23
CA GLU A 247 9.60 4.26 16.00
C GLU A 247 10.90 4.28 15.17
N ILE A 248 10.74 4.11 13.85
CA ILE A 248 11.84 4.07 12.90
C ILE A 248 12.28 5.51 12.61
N THR A 249 13.59 5.72 12.65
CA THR A 249 14.25 6.91 12.13
C THR A 249 15.04 6.51 10.89
N ASP A 250 15.46 7.47 10.06
CA ASP A 250 16.17 7.20 8.80
C ASP A 250 17.38 6.27 9.01
N LEU A 251 18.09 6.42 10.13
CA LEU A 251 19.25 5.61 10.48
C LEU A 251 18.93 4.32 11.27
N HIS A 252 17.67 3.93 11.45
CA HIS A 252 17.31 2.79 12.31
C HIS A 252 17.94 1.47 11.83
N TYR A 253 17.85 1.20 10.53
CA TYR A 253 18.41 0.00 9.90
C TYR A 253 19.84 0.21 9.39
N MET A 254 20.26 1.45 9.19
CA MET A 254 21.64 1.81 8.80
C MET A 254 22.59 1.82 9.99
N SER A 255 22.07 2.01 11.20
CA SER A 255 22.88 1.90 12.40
C SER A 255 23.18 0.43 12.67
N PRO A 256 24.46 0.03 12.80
CA PRO A 256 24.85 -1.34 13.16
C PRO A 256 24.37 -1.77 14.55
N THR A 257 23.59 -0.93 15.24
CA THR A 257 23.24 -1.06 16.65
C THR A 257 21.88 -1.67 16.95
N GLY A 258 20.96 -1.72 15.99
CA GLY A 258 19.54 -1.83 16.32
C GLY A 258 18.87 -3.14 15.95
N CYS A 259 18.56 -3.32 14.68
CA CYS A 259 17.62 -4.33 14.19
C CYS A 259 17.89 -4.56 12.70
N THR A 260 17.59 -5.75 12.18
CA THR A 260 17.70 -6.00 10.74
C THR A 260 16.45 -5.58 10.01
N PHE A 261 16.60 -5.15 8.75
CA PHE A 261 15.46 -4.90 7.89
C PHE A 261 14.71 -6.21 7.57
N TRP A 262 15.44 -7.30 7.34
CA TRP A 262 14.90 -8.63 7.06
C TRP A 262 15.24 -9.64 8.16
N GLY A 263 14.39 -10.65 8.33
CA GLY A 263 14.64 -11.78 9.23
C GLY A 263 14.10 -11.62 10.65
N LYS A 264 14.20 -12.69 11.45
CA LYS A 264 13.43 -12.86 12.69
C LYS A 264 14.10 -12.32 13.97
N LYS A 265 15.40 -12.00 13.91
CA LYS A 265 16.18 -11.62 15.10
C LYS A 265 17.16 -10.49 14.76
N PRO A 266 17.41 -9.57 15.71
CA PRO A 266 18.49 -8.61 15.57
C PRO A 266 19.84 -9.32 15.48
N TRP A 267 20.87 -8.61 14.98
CA TRP A 267 22.21 -9.17 14.89
C TRP A 267 22.77 -9.53 16.26
N SER A 268 23.42 -10.69 16.33
CA SER A 268 24.20 -11.04 17.51
C SER A 268 25.38 -10.08 17.67
N GLY A 269 25.82 -9.81 18.91
CA GLY A 269 26.90 -8.87 19.18
C GLY A 269 28.19 -9.17 18.40
N ARG A 270 28.51 -10.46 18.19
CA ARG A 270 29.67 -10.89 17.39
C ARG A 270 29.54 -10.54 15.91
N LYS A 271 28.37 -10.77 15.31
CA LYS A 271 28.12 -10.42 13.89
C LYS A 271 28.19 -8.90 13.72
N ARG A 272 27.60 -8.16 14.67
CA ARG A 272 27.64 -6.70 14.71
C ARG A 272 29.09 -6.19 14.73
N LEU A 273 29.90 -6.73 15.64
CA LEU A 273 31.31 -6.36 15.74
C LEU A 273 32.08 -6.71 14.46
N MET A 274 31.88 -7.91 13.90
CA MET A 274 32.52 -8.31 12.65
C MET A 274 32.22 -7.36 11.49
N TRP A 275 30.98 -6.93 11.33
CA TRP A 275 30.61 -6.04 10.22
C TRP A 275 31.03 -4.59 10.47
N GLN A 276 31.04 -4.13 11.72
CA GLN A 276 31.61 -2.82 12.07
C GLN A 276 33.11 -2.77 11.74
N LEU A 277 33.87 -3.79 12.15
CA LEU A 277 35.29 -3.91 11.83
C LEU A 277 35.51 -4.07 10.31
N GLY A 278 34.70 -4.91 9.67
CA GLY A 278 34.75 -5.14 8.23
C GLY A 278 34.45 -3.88 7.42
N SER A 279 33.48 -3.07 7.83
CA SER A 279 33.15 -1.81 7.13
C SER A 279 34.18 -0.72 7.41
N LEU A 280 34.71 -0.64 8.64
CA LEU A 280 35.73 0.32 9.03
C LEU A 280 37.04 0.11 8.27
N ILE A 281 37.44 -1.13 8.04
CA ILE A 281 38.68 -1.47 7.32
C ILE A 281 38.42 -1.61 5.81
N GLY A 282 37.31 -2.25 5.44
CA GLY A 282 36.98 -2.57 4.06
C GLY A 282 36.64 -1.35 3.22
N THR A 283 35.89 -0.38 3.76
CA THR A 283 35.49 0.81 2.98
C THR A 283 36.70 1.66 2.57
N PRO A 284 37.61 2.04 3.49
CA PRO A 284 38.83 2.76 3.11
C PRO A 284 39.72 1.94 2.15
N ALA A 285 39.87 0.64 2.38
CA ALA A 285 40.68 -0.22 1.53
C ALA A 285 40.13 -0.30 0.09
N VAL A 286 38.81 -0.44 -0.07
CA VAL A 286 38.15 -0.47 -1.39
C VAL A 286 38.28 0.89 -2.08
N VAL A 287 38.11 2.00 -1.36
CA VAL A 287 38.27 3.35 -1.94
C VAL A 287 39.71 3.58 -2.39
N VAL A 288 40.71 3.19 -1.59
CA VAL A 288 42.12 3.30 -1.99
C VAL A 288 42.42 2.41 -3.19
N ALA A 289 42.01 1.14 -3.18
CA ALA A 289 42.26 0.21 -4.27
C ALA A 289 41.62 0.68 -5.59
N THR A 290 40.37 1.16 -5.53
CA THR A 290 39.68 1.71 -6.70
C THR A 290 40.35 2.98 -7.22
N ALA A 291 40.80 3.89 -6.35
CA ALA A 291 41.55 5.07 -6.75
C ALA A 291 42.89 4.71 -7.41
N VAL A 292 43.65 3.76 -6.83
CA VAL A 292 44.94 3.30 -7.36
C VAL A 292 44.82 2.68 -8.75
N VAL A 293 43.71 1.99 -9.06
CA VAL A 293 43.50 1.39 -10.40
C VAL A 293 42.90 2.40 -11.38
N SER A 294 41.90 3.17 -10.97
CA SER A 294 41.16 4.07 -11.86
C SER A 294 41.98 5.31 -12.28
N VAL A 295 42.76 5.89 -11.36
CA VAL A 295 43.52 7.12 -11.65
C VAL A 295 44.57 6.91 -12.75
N PRO A 296 45.43 5.87 -12.72
CA PRO A 296 46.37 5.59 -13.81
C PRO A 296 45.70 5.28 -15.15
N LEU A 297 44.55 4.59 -15.13
CA LEU A 297 43.79 4.32 -16.35
C LEU A 297 43.24 5.62 -16.96
N ILE A 298 42.68 6.50 -16.14
CA ILE A 298 42.13 7.79 -16.60
C ILE A 298 43.25 8.70 -17.11
N ILE A 299 44.38 8.79 -16.41
CA ILE A 299 45.50 9.67 -16.77
C ILE A 299 46.32 9.10 -17.95
N GLY A 300 46.45 7.77 -18.05
CA GLY A 300 47.30 7.14 -19.06
C GLY A 300 46.53 6.69 -20.31
N LEU A 301 45.50 5.87 -20.13
CA LEU A 301 44.84 5.17 -21.24
C LEU A 301 43.98 6.12 -22.09
N VAL A 302 43.31 7.09 -21.45
CA VAL A 302 42.44 8.04 -22.16
C VAL A 302 43.25 8.97 -23.07
N PRO A 303 44.33 9.64 -22.60
CA PRO A 303 45.15 10.47 -23.48
C PRO A 303 45.88 9.67 -24.56
N TYR A 304 46.35 8.46 -24.25
CA TYR A 304 46.95 7.58 -25.25
C TYR A 304 45.97 7.23 -26.38
N SER A 305 44.74 6.86 -26.01
CA SER A 305 43.70 6.48 -26.98
C SER A 305 43.28 7.65 -27.88
N ILE A 306 43.11 8.84 -27.29
CA ILE A 306 42.78 10.06 -28.03
C ILE A 306 43.94 10.46 -28.94
N GLY A 307 45.18 10.46 -28.42
CA GLY A 307 46.38 10.76 -29.21
C GLY A 307 46.54 9.84 -30.41
N LYS A 308 46.37 8.52 -30.23
CA LYS A 308 46.42 7.52 -31.32
C LYS A 308 45.34 7.77 -32.37
N LYS A 309 44.13 8.14 -31.95
CA LYS A 309 42.98 8.41 -32.84
C LYS A 309 43.21 9.69 -33.66
N VAL A 310 43.70 10.77 -33.04
CA VAL A 310 44.02 12.04 -33.71
C VAL A 310 45.21 11.88 -34.66
N TYR A 311 46.26 11.17 -34.24
CA TYR A 311 47.44 10.92 -35.08
C TYR A 311 47.09 10.15 -36.36
N LYS A 312 46.24 9.12 -36.26
CA LYS A 312 45.73 8.38 -37.44
C LYS A 312 44.84 9.25 -38.34
N LYS A 313 43.99 10.11 -37.76
CA LYS A 313 43.10 10.99 -38.53
C LYS A 313 43.86 12.04 -39.33
N MET A 314 44.99 12.52 -38.80
CA MET A 314 45.85 13.54 -39.43
C MET A 314 46.93 12.96 -40.36
N LYS A 315 46.74 11.74 -40.89
CA LYS A 315 47.76 11.04 -41.71
C LYS A 315 48.11 11.80 -43.00
N ASN A 316 47.15 12.50 -43.59
CA ASN A 316 47.28 13.19 -44.89
C ASN A 316 47.74 14.66 -44.76
N GLU A 317 47.94 15.16 -43.53
CA GLU A 317 48.36 16.53 -43.25
C GLU A 317 49.88 16.65 -43.11
N SER A 318 50.39 17.89 -43.08
CA SER A 318 51.81 18.14 -42.86
C SER A 318 52.29 17.60 -41.50
N LYS A 319 53.55 17.14 -41.44
CA LYS A 319 54.14 16.53 -40.25
C LYS A 319 54.02 17.44 -39.02
N ALA A 320 54.21 18.76 -39.19
CA ALA A 320 54.09 19.76 -38.14
C ALA A 320 52.65 19.87 -37.62
N LYS A 321 51.65 19.99 -38.51
CA LYS A 321 50.23 20.06 -38.11
C LYS A 321 49.78 18.80 -37.37
N ARG A 322 50.23 17.63 -37.82
CA ARG A 322 49.93 16.35 -37.17
C ARG A 322 50.46 16.29 -35.73
N VAL A 323 51.72 16.65 -35.51
CA VAL A 323 52.34 16.62 -34.17
C VAL A 323 51.68 17.62 -33.23
N ILE A 324 51.44 18.86 -33.66
CA ILE A 324 50.81 19.89 -32.84
C ILE A 324 49.39 19.48 -32.43
N SER A 325 48.59 18.97 -33.38
CA SER A 325 47.21 18.56 -33.10
C SER A 325 47.14 17.35 -32.16
N THR A 326 48.05 16.38 -32.32
CA THR A 326 48.14 15.24 -31.40
C THR A 326 48.56 15.68 -30.00
N ALA A 327 49.57 16.56 -29.88
CA ALA A 327 50.00 17.09 -28.59
C ALA A 327 48.88 17.86 -27.88
N ALA A 328 48.20 18.76 -28.58
CA ALA A 328 47.07 19.52 -28.03
C ALA A 328 45.93 18.60 -27.55
N ALA A 329 45.60 17.55 -28.31
CA ALA A 329 44.56 16.60 -27.94
C ALA A 329 44.94 15.76 -26.71
N VAL A 330 46.20 15.30 -26.62
CA VAL A 330 46.72 14.56 -25.46
C VAL A 330 46.68 15.46 -24.21
N THR A 331 47.24 16.66 -24.28
CA THR A 331 47.24 17.62 -23.16
C THR A 331 45.83 17.99 -22.72
N GLY A 332 44.93 18.30 -23.67
CA GLY A 332 43.53 18.61 -23.35
C GLY A 332 42.81 17.45 -22.66
N SER A 333 43.02 16.22 -23.14
CA SER A 333 42.39 15.05 -22.53
C SER A 333 42.91 14.71 -21.14
N ALA A 334 44.20 14.97 -20.86
CA ALA A 334 44.79 14.74 -19.54
C ALA A 334 44.20 15.67 -18.47
N ILE A 335 43.70 16.84 -18.86
CA ILE A 335 43.08 17.83 -17.96
C ILE A 335 41.57 17.58 -17.83
N VAL A 336 40.88 17.34 -18.95
CA VAL A 336 39.41 17.24 -18.98
C VAL A 336 38.89 15.92 -18.38
N SER A 337 39.62 14.80 -18.58
CA SER A 337 39.14 13.49 -18.14
C SER A 337 39.01 13.36 -16.61
N PRO A 338 40.00 13.81 -15.80
CA PRO A 338 39.85 13.84 -14.34
C PRO A 338 38.72 14.76 -13.85
N ALA A 339 38.53 15.92 -14.49
CA ALA A 339 37.48 16.87 -14.11
C ALA A 339 36.07 16.29 -14.33
N LEU A 340 35.83 15.64 -15.47
CA LEU A 340 34.56 14.97 -15.77
C LEU A 340 34.29 13.81 -14.81
N ALA A 341 35.31 13.02 -14.48
CA ALA A 341 35.19 11.95 -13.48
C ALA A 341 34.81 12.50 -12.11
N GLY A 342 35.41 13.62 -11.68
CA GLY A 342 35.06 14.30 -10.43
C GLY A 342 33.61 14.79 -10.37
N VAL A 343 33.13 15.42 -11.45
CA VAL A 343 31.73 15.89 -11.54
C VAL A 343 30.73 14.72 -11.50
N ALA A 344 31.05 13.60 -12.15
CA ALA A 344 30.21 12.41 -12.12
C ALA A 344 30.06 11.84 -10.71
N VAL A 345 31.15 11.80 -9.94
CA VAL A 345 31.13 11.35 -8.53
C VAL A 345 30.32 12.30 -7.66
N GLY A 346 30.47 13.62 -7.85
CA GLY A 346 29.72 14.63 -7.09
C GLY A 346 28.21 14.52 -7.27
N LYS A 347 27.72 14.33 -8.50
CA LYS A 347 26.27 14.18 -8.77
C LYS A 347 25.66 12.92 -8.17
N VAL A 348 26.42 11.83 -8.08
CA VAL A 348 25.96 10.58 -7.43
C VAL A 348 25.82 10.77 -5.91
N ALA A 349 26.68 11.58 -5.29
CA ALA A 349 26.57 11.91 -3.87
C ALA A 349 25.32 12.75 -3.56
N GLU A 350 24.97 13.69 -4.43
CA GLU A 350 23.76 14.51 -4.30
C GLU A 350 22.47 13.71 -4.53
N GLY A 351 22.45 12.80 -5.51
CA GLY A 351 21.27 11.98 -5.82
C GLY A 351 20.92 10.92 -4.77
N ASN A 352 21.87 10.52 -3.92
CA ASN A 352 21.64 9.59 -2.79
C ASN A 352 21.24 10.30 -1.49
N SER A 353 21.08 11.63 -1.51
CA SER A 353 20.69 12.44 -0.34
C SER A 353 19.20 12.85 -0.35
N ILE A 354 18.36 12.20 -1.16
CA ILE A 354 16.91 12.45 -1.27
C ILE A 354 16.12 11.22 -0.85
#